data_AF-A0AAV7AZ53-F1
#
_entry.id   AF-A0AAV7AZ53-F1
#
_cell.length_a   1.000
_cell.length_b   1.000
_cell.length_c   1.000
_cell.angle_alpha   90.00
_cell.angle_beta   90.00
_cell.angle_gamma   90.00
#
_symmetry.space_group_name_H-M   'P 1'
#
loop_
_entity.id
_entity.type
_entity.pdbx_description
1 polymer ?
#
loop_
_entity_poly.entity_id
_entity_poly.type
_entity_poly.pdbx_seq_one_letter_code
_entity_poly.pdbx_strand_id
1 'polypeptide(L)'
;MEPSFIQSAMALGLPSKKASSRNIAVERKNLLTVCRFSVKTLLEKYTAEPIDDSSEEFVNFAAILEHILSHRFKGHVSWFSTDGQRGFWDYIRIACSKVPNNCISSIENMENISTSRAKGRAWIRLALMEKRLSEYIVTALRDTRTTRRFYDDGAILLREESSVLTGMLIGLSAIDFSFCLKGEGIDGKTPAVIDYTPYLKFTQSYDYLSEEEDRESVGGSSSEDSSPEHPYLPLLTDEESWYSKWRKMEQKFRIVYAQKGYLEELVRLRESQLKNLEAENKRLTQRLTEQAEQSLQEKHQLEGVILELQEQLTGLLPSENAPIKQFNSSIGAPLVNQWPSLGTLNDNKTSVKPSLYRR
;
A
#
# COMPACT_ATOMS: atom_id res chain seq x y z
N MET A 1 44.71 18.90 33.91
CA MET A 1 44.03 19.34 32.68
C MET A 1 44.56 18.49 31.55
N GLU A 2 43.81 17.46 31.15
CA GLU A 2 43.81 16.87 29.81
C GLU A 2 42.49 16.09 29.67
N PRO A 3 41.68 16.29 28.60
CA PRO A 3 40.44 15.56 28.41
C PRO A 3 40.69 14.26 27.64
N SER A 4 40.26 13.13 28.22
CA SER A 4 40.27 11.82 27.58
C SER A 4 39.16 11.73 26.54
N PHE A 5 39.56 11.60 25.27
CA PHE A 5 38.71 11.26 24.14
C PHE A 5 38.03 9.90 24.35
N ILE A 6 36.70 9.87 24.41
CA ILE A 6 35.93 8.64 24.22
C ILE A 6 35.59 8.52 22.74
N GLN A 7 36.22 7.52 22.13
CA GLN A 7 36.11 7.16 20.72
C GLN A 7 34.74 6.50 20.48
N SER A 8 33.88 7.15 19.68
CA SER A 8 32.63 6.58 19.18
C SER A 8 32.92 5.43 18.22
N ALA A 9 32.73 4.20 18.67
CA ALA A 9 32.69 3.04 17.81
C ALA A 9 31.31 2.95 17.13
N MET A 10 31.29 3.19 15.81
CA MET A 10 30.14 2.85 14.97
C MET A 10 29.99 1.33 14.90
N ALA A 11 29.08 0.78 15.69
CA ALA A 11 28.65 -0.61 15.57
C ALA A 11 27.39 -0.67 14.71
N LEU A 12 27.51 -1.29 13.54
CA LEU A 12 26.43 -1.67 12.63
C LEU A 12 25.32 -2.39 13.41
N GLY A 13 24.21 -1.69 13.64
CA GLY A 13 23.08 -2.18 14.41
C GLY A 13 22.33 -3.28 13.67
N LEU A 14 22.62 -4.53 13.97
CA LEU A 14 21.63 -5.60 13.81
C LEU A 14 20.45 -5.27 14.75
N PRO A 15 19.21 -5.14 14.24
CA PRO A 15 18.07 -4.88 15.10
C PRO A 15 17.89 -6.06 16.07
N SER A 16 17.97 -5.77 17.37
CA SER A 16 17.71 -6.76 18.42
C SER A 16 16.39 -7.48 18.16
N LYS A 17 16.37 -8.83 18.20
CA LYS A 17 15.15 -9.64 18.00
C LYS A 17 13.97 -9.16 18.88
N LYS A 18 14.24 -8.66 20.10
CA LYS A 18 13.24 -8.09 21.00
C LYS A 18 12.66 -6.75 20.53
N ALA A 19 13.44 -5.92 19.83
CA ALA A 19 12.95 -4.69 19.20
C ALA A 19 12.09 -5.02 17.97
N SER A 20 12.50 -6.02 17.17
CA SER A 20 11.73 -6.51 16.02
C SER A 20 10.36 -7.07 16.44
N SER A 21 10.28 -7.91 17.47
CA SER A 21 8.99 -8.44 17.96
C SER A 21 8.06 -7.36 18.52
N ARG A 22 8.60 -6.34 19.21
CA ARG A 22 7.81 -5.20 19.69
C ARG A 22 7.26 -4.38 18.53
N ASN A 23 8.07 -4.12 17.50
CA ASN A 23 7.64 -3.38 16.31
C ASN A 23 6.49 -4.11 15.60
N ILE A 24 6.57 -5.44 15.45
CA ILE A 24 5.48 -6.24 14.84
C ILE A 24 4.20 -6.15 15.69
N ALA A 25 4.32 -6.23 17.02
CA ALA A 25 3.14 -6.13 17.89
C ALA A 25 2.48 -4.74 17.82
N VAL A 26 3.27 -3.67 17.70
CA VAL A 26 2.78 -2.30 17.51
C VAL A 26 2.10 -2.15 16.15
N GLU A 27 2.73 -2.65 15.08
CA GLU A 27 2.17 -2.63 13.73
C GLU A 27 0.80 -3.33 13.67
N ARG A 28 0.68 -4.53 14.24
CA ARG A 28 -0.61 -5.24 14.35
C ARG A 28 -1.68 -4.39 15.06
N LYS A 29 -1.33 -3.85 16.23
CA LYS A 29 -2.25 -3.02 17.02
C LYS A 29 -2.68 -1.78 16.24
N ASN A 30 -1.75 -1.13 15.54
CA ASN A 30 -2.04 0.04 14.73
C ASN A 30 -3.00 -0.29 13.59
N LEU A 31 -2.69 -1.33 12.81
CA LEU A 31 -3.55 -1.78 11.69
C LEU A 31 -4.96 -2.13 12.13
N LEU A 32 -5.12 -2.85 13.24
CA LEU A 32 -6.43 -3.20 13.79
C LEU A 32 -7.17 -1.98 14.34
N THR A 33 -6.45 -1.02 14.91
CA THR A 33 -7.03 0.21 15.45
C THR A 33 -7.54 1.10 14.32
N VAL A 34 -6.76 1.29 13.26
CA VAL A 34 -7.23 2.07 12.10
C VAL A 34 -8.33 1.33 11.33
N CYS A 35 -8.30 0.00 11.27
CA CYS A 35 -9.40 -0.78 10.73
C CYS A 35 -10.70 -0.55 11.51
N ARG A 36 -10.64 -0.55 12.85
CA ARG A 36 -11.80 -0.23 13.70
C ARG A 36 -12.38 1.14 13.39
N PHE A 37 -11.52 2.16 13.33
CA PHE A 37 -11.98 3.52 13.03
C PHE A 37 -12.52 3.63 11.61
N SER A 38 -11.87 3.02 10.63
CA SER A 38 -12.32 2.99 9.24
C SER A 38 -13.70 2.35 9.08
N VAL A 39 -13.93 1.20 9.73
CA VAL A 39 -15.26 0.56 9.77
C VAL A 39 -16.28 1.47 10.43
N LYS A 40 -15.93 2.12 11.55
CA LYS A 40 -16.83 3.07 12.21
C LYS A 40 -17.19 4.25 11.29
N THR A 41 -16.21 4.83 10.60
CA THR A 41 -16.45 5.92 9.65
C THR A 41 -17.35 5.48 8.49
N LEU A 42 -17.15 4.28 7.94
CA LEU A 42 -18.05 3.73 6.92
C LEU A 42 -19.48 3.54 7.45
N LEU A 43 -19.62 3.09 8.69
CA LEU A 43 -20.92 2.94 9.36
C LEU A 43 -21.59 4.27 9.70
N GLU A 44 -20.83 5.35 9.91
CA GLU A 44 -21.38 6.69 10.11
C GLU A 44 -21.75 7.37 8.80
N LYS A 45 -21.03 7.03 7.71
CA LYS A 45 -21.22 7.63 6.39
C LYS A 45 -22.35 6.98 5.59
N TYR A 46 -22.72 5.73 5.86
CA TYR A 46 -23.80 5.11 5.07
C TYR A 46 -25.09 5.93 5.27
N THR A 47 -25.59 6.46 4.16
CA THR A 47 -26.84 7.21 4.09
C THR A 47 -27.80 6.41 3.22
N ALA A 48 -28.81 7.05 2.62
CA ALA A 48 -29.70 6.38 1.67
C ALA A 48 -28.99 5.95 0.37
N GLU A 49 -27.83 6.53 0.05
CA GLU A 49 -27.06 6.22 -1.15
C GLU A 49 -25.99 5.14 -0.88
N PRO A 50 -25.77 4.20 -1.82
CA PRO A 50 -24.75 3.17 -1.68
C PRO A 50 -23.33 3.77 -1.76
N ILE A 51 -22.40 3.17 -1.03
CA ILE A 51 -20.98 3.56 -1.07
C ILE A 51 -20.32 2.97 -2.32
N ASP A 52 -19.63 3.79 -3.11
CA ASP A 52 -18.96 3.41 -4.35
C ASP A 52 -17.42 3.59 -4.31
N ASP A 53 -16.76 3.34 -5.44
CA ASP A 53 -15.30 3.45 -5.60
C ASP A 53 -14.76 4.88 -5.47
N SER A 54 -15.61 5.91 -5.44
CA SER A 54 -15.20 7.32 -5.27
C SER A 54 -15.07 7.75 -3.81
N SER A 55 -15.62 6.96 -2.87
CA SER A 55 -15.53 7.26 -1.43
C SER A 55 -14.11 7.07 -0.91
N GLU A 56 -13.51 8.16 -0.43
CA GLU A 56 -12.18 8.15 0.19
C GLU A 56 -12.12 7.21 1.42
N GLU A 57 -13.21 7.13 2.18
CA GLU A 57 -13.35 6.25 3.34
C GLU A 57 -13.30 4.78 2.92
N PHE A 58 -13.97 4.42 1.83
CA PHE A 58 -13.89 3.07 1.26
C PHE A 58 -12.48 2.80 0.71
N VAL A 59 -11.91 3.72 -0.06
CA VAL A 59 -10.54 3.57 -0.61
C VAL A 59 -9.54 3.31 0.52
N ASN A 60 -9.64 4.06 1.61
CA ASN A 60 -8.78 3.89 2.78
C ASN A 60 -9.08 2.56 3.52
N PHE A 61 -10.34 2.19 3.69
CA PHE A 61 -10.73 0.89 4.25
C PHE A 61 -10.15 -0.28 3.45
N ALA A 62 -10.29 -0.26 2.13
CA ALA A 62 -9.79 -1.29 1.24
C ALA A 62 -8.26 -1.40 1.34
N ALA A 63 -7.56 -0.27 1.43
CA ALA A 63 -6.12 -0.26 1.67
C ALA A 63 -5.76 -0.88 3.03
N ILE A 64 -6.44 -0.50 4.11
CA ILE A 64 -6.23 -1.07 5.45
C ILE A 64 -6.44 -2.59 5.44
N LEU A 65 -7.51 -3.06 4.80
CA LEU A 65 -7.81 -4.49 4.71
C LEU A 65 -6.76 -5.23 3.88
N GLU A 66 -6.31 -4.67 2.75
CA GLU A 66 -5.21 -5.23 1.95
C GLU A 66 -3.93 -5.37 2.77
N HIS A 67 -3.58 -4.36 3.57
CA HIS A 67 -2.42 -4.40 4.49
C HIS A 67 -2.59 -5.47 5.58
N ILE A 68 -3.77 -5.59 6.18
CA ILE A 68 -4.04 -6.62 7.19
C ILE A 68 -3.91 -8.03 6.60
N LEU A 69 -4.49 -8.25 5.42
CA LEU A 69 -4.44 -9.55 4.73
C LEU A 69 -3.05 -9.83 4.16
N SER A 70 -2.22 -8.83 3.94
CA SER A 70 -0.83 -9.00 3.47
C SER A 70 0.20 -9.02 4.60
N HIS A 71 -0.22 -8.71 5.84
CA HIS A 71 0.68 -8.59 6.98
C HIS A 71 1.38 -9.93 7.25
N ARG A 72 2.71 -9.96 7.03
CA ARG A 72 3.59 -11.13 7.21
C ARG A 72 3.20 -12.30 6.28
N PHE A 73 2.74 -11.99 5.07
CA PHE A 73 2.51 -13.01 4.04
C PHE A 73 3.82 -13.66 3.58
N LYS A 74 3.82 -14.98 3.41
CA LYS A 74 4.96 -15.76 2.93
C LYS A 74 5.08 -15.63 1.42
N GLY A 75 6.02 -14.80 0.99
CA GLY A 75 6.33 -14.65 -0.43
C GLY A 75 6.77 -13.25 -0.75
N HIS A 76 8.08 -12.99 -0.63
CA HIS A 76 8.72 -11.86 -1.29
C HIS A 76 9.64 -12.43 -2.37
N VAL A 77 9.24 -12.22 -3.64
CA VAL A 77 10.05 -12.28 -4.86
C VAL A 77 10.87 -13.57 -5.07
N SER A 78 10.28 -14.54 -5.77
CA SER A 78 11.09 -15.50 -6.53
C SER A 78 11.62 -14.79 -7.78
N TRP A 79 12.94 -14.65 -7.89
CA TRP A 79 13.67 -14.01 -9.01
C TRP A 79 13.30 -14.59 -10.39
N PHE A 80 12.70 -15.79 -10.45
CA PHE A 80 12.33 -16.47 -11.69
C PHE A 80 10.82 -16.59 -11.94
N SER A 81 9.97 -16.00 -11.09
CA SER A 81 8.51 -16.05 -11.32
C SER A 81 8.10 -14.91 -12.26
N THR A 82 7.96 -15.24 -13.54
CA THR A 82 7.16 -14.49 -14.53
C THR A 82 5.67 -14.52 -14.20
N ASP A 83 5.26 -15.42 -13.30
CA ASP A 83 3.93 -15.44 -12.71
C ASP A 83 3.88 -14.45 -11.54
N GLY A 84 2.89 -13.56 -11.54
CA GLY A 84 2.83 -12.38 -10.68
C GLY A 84 3.10 -12.65 -9.20
N GLN A 85 3.61 -11.64 -8.49
CA GLN A 85 3.89 -11.68 -7.05
C GLN A 85 2.73 -12.36 -6.30
N ARG A 86 3.00 -13.48 -5.61
CA ARG A 86 2.02 -14.15 -4.76
C ARG A 86 1.46 -13.16 -3.76
N GLY A 87 0.15 -13.10 -3.65
CA GLY A 87 -0.56 -12.12 -2.82
C GLY A 87 -1.60 -12.80 -1.93
N PHE A 88 -2.22 -12.02 -1.05
CA PHE A 88 -3.27 -12.54 -0.16
C PHE A 88 -4.43 -13.19 -0.92
N TRP A 89 -4.65 -12.82 -2.18
CA TRP A 89 -5.63 -13.48 -3.05
C TRP A 89 -5.37 -14.99 -3.20
N ASP A 90 -4.11 -15.41 -3.32
CA ASP A 90 -3.76 -16.83 -3.44
C ASP A 90 -4.18 -17.63 -2.20
N TYR A 91 -4.12 -17.00 -1.03
CA TYR A 91 -4.64 -17.56 0.21
C TYR A 91 -6.17 -17.60 0.20
N ILE A 92 -6.83 -16.48 -0.11
CA ILE A 92 -8.30 -16.37 -0.13
C ILE A 92 -8.89 -17.41 -1.09
N ARG A 93 -8.35 -17.53 -2.30
CA ARG A 93 -8.81 -18.50 -3.31
C ARG A 93 -8.88 -19.92 -2.77
N ILE A 94 -7.87 -20.33 -2.00
CA ILE A 94 -7.80 -21.69 -1.43
C ILE A 94 -8.67 -21.81 -0.19
N ALA A 95 -8.50 -20.89 0.77
CA ALA A 95 -9.13 -20.94 2.09
C ALA A 95 -10.66 -20.73 2.03
N CYS A 96 -11.13 -19.95 1.05
CA CYS A 96 -12.54 -19.65 0.84
C CYS A 96 -13.22 -20.52 -0.22
N SER A 97 -12.52 -21.47 -0.85
CA SER A 97 -13.07 -22.34 -1.91
C SER A 97 -14.34 -23.10 -1.50
N LYS A 98 -14.52 -23.34 -0.20
CA LYS A 98 -15.68 -24.06 0.38
C LYS A 98 -16.84 -23.15 0.78
N VAL A 99 -16.71 -21.83 0.65
CA VAL A 99 -17.81 -20.89 0.91
C VAL A 99 -18.88 -21.13 -0.15
N PRO A 100 -20.15 -21.42 0.21
CA PRO A 100 -21.21 -21.66 -0.76
C PRO A 100 -21.45 -20.44 -1.65
N ASN A 101 -21.71 -20.64 -2.94
CA ASN A 101 -21.98 -19.56 -3.91
C ASN A 101 -20.93 -18.43 -3.84
N ASN A 102 -19.65 -18.79 -3.81
CA ASN A 102 -18.60 -17.80 -3.72
C ASN A 102 -18.30 -17.15 -5.09
N CYS A 103 -17.70 -15.96 -5.05
CA CYS A 103 -17.31 -15.21 -6.24
C CYS A 103 -15.92 -15.57 -6.80
N ILE A 104 -15.26 -16.62 -6.29
CA ILE A 104 -13.85 -16.91 -6.59
C ILE A 104 -13.66 -17.25 -8.07
N SER A 105 -14.44 -18.19 -8.61
CA SER A 105 -14.36 -18.58 -10.01
C SER A 105 -14.67 -17.41 -10.96
N SER A 106 -15.62 -16.55 -10.58
CA SER A 106 -15.97 -15.35 -11.36
C SER A 106 -14.78 -14.41 -11.46
N ILE A 107 -14.04 -14.19 -10.37
CA ILE A 107 -12.83 -13.35 -10.34
C ILE A 107 -11.68 -14.01 -11.11
N GLU A 108 -11.51 -15.33 -11.01
CA GLU A 108 -10.46 -16.03 -11.74
C GLU A 108 -10.57 -15.89 -13.26
N ASN A 109 -11.82 -15.83 -13.75
CA ASN A 109 -12.15 -15.74 -15.17
C ASN A 109 -12.23 -14.30 -15.72
N MET A 110 -11.91 -13.27 -14.93
CA MET A 110 -11.91 -11.88 -15.41
C MET A 110 -10.71 -11.60 -16.32
N GLU A 111 -10.95 -11.32 -17.60
CA GLU A 111 -9.90 -11.07 -18.60
C GLU A 111 -9.11 -9.77 -18.33
N ASN A 112 -9.77 -8.77 -17.76
CA ASN A 112 -9.21 -7.44 -17.47
C ASN A 112 -8.39 -7.38 -16.16
N ILE A 113 -8.32 -8.48 -15.39
CA ILE A 113 -7.71 -8.53 -14.06
C ILE A 113 -6.84 -9.79 -13.95
N SER A 114 -5.57 -9.68 -14.35
CA SER A 114 -4.67 -10.83 -14.43
C SER A 114 -3.82 -11.05 -13.16
N THR A 115 -3.47 -10.01 -12.42
CA THR A 115 -2.53 -10.12 -11.29
C THR A 115 -3.22 -10.59 -10.00
N SER A 116 -2.47 -11.30 -9.14
CA SER A 116 -2.97 -11.74 -7.82
C SER A 116 -3.46 -10.57 -6.96
N ARG A 117 -2.74 -9.43 -6.98
CA ARG A 117 -3.17 -8.21 -6.29
C ARG A 117 -4.48 -7.65 -6.84
N ALA A 118 -4.60 -7.57 -8.16
CA ALA A 118 -5.80 -7.07 -8.82
C ALA A 118 -7.02 -7.93 -8.50
N LYS A 119 -6.85 -9.26 -8.54
CA LYS A 119 -7.89 -10.23 -8.14
C LYS A 119 -8.27 -10.10 -6.66
N GLY A 120 -7.29 -9.87 -5.78
CA GLY A 120 -7.54 -9.59 -4.36
C GLY A 120 -8.38 -8.32 -4.13
N ARG A 121 -8.11 -7.25 -4.90
CA ARG A 121 -8.89 -6.01 -4.83
C ARG A 121 -10.30 -6.14 -5.38
N ALA A 122 -10.47 -6.93 -6.45
CA ALA A 122 -11.79 -7.26 -6.99
C ALA A 122 -12.59 -8.10 -5.99
N TRP A 123 -11.93 -9.04 -5.31
CA TRP A 123 -12.54 -9.86 -4.27
C TRP A 123 -13.06 -9.03 -3.09
N ILE A 124 -12.29 -8.07 -2.58
CA ILE A 124 -12.74 -7.18 -1.49
C ILE A 124 -14.06 -6.50 -1.89
N ARG A 125 -14.12 -5.94 -3.10
CA ARG A 125 -15.31 -5.25 -3.63
C ARG A 125 -16.51 -6.20 -3.74
N LEU A 126 -16.33 -7.35 -4.39
CA LEU A 126 -17.40 -8.32 -4.57
C LEU A 126 -17.91 -8.89 -3.24
N ALA A 127 -17.00 -9.23 -2.31
CA ALA A 127 -17.38 -9.73 -1.00
C ALA A 127 -18.17 -8.70 -0.17
N LEU A 128 -17.88 -7.40 -0.34
CA LEU A 128 -18.65 -6.31 0.28
C LEU A 128 -20.01 -6.11 -0.38
N MET A 129 -20.09 -6.10 -1.72
CA MET A 129 -21.36 -6.01 -2.46
C MET A 129 -22.28 -7.20 -2.16
N GLU A 130 -21.72 -8.40 -2.00
CA GLU A 130 -22.45 -9.59 -1.56
C GLU A 130 -22.84 -9.56 -0.07
N LYS A 131 -22.35 -8.58 0.70
CA LYS A 131 -22.53 -8.45 2.17
C LYS A 131 -21.96 -9.63 2.96
N ARG A 132 -20.92 -10.28 2.43
CA ARG A 132 -20.38 -11.56 2.93
C ARG A 132 -18.91 -11.53 3.31
N LEU A 133 -18.26 -10.36 3.29
CA LEU A 133 -16.84 -10.23 3.62
C LEU A 133 -16.45 -10.89 4.96
N SER A 134 -17.25 -10.70 6.02
CA SER A 134 -17.01 -11.33 7.31
C SER A 134 -17.10 -12.87 7.26
N GLU A 135 -18.08 -13.42 6.54
CA GLU A 135 -18.27 -14.86 6.34
C GLU A 135 -17.05 -15.50 5.66
N TYR A 136 -16.53 -14.86 4.62
CA TYR A 136 -15.33 -15.32 3.93
C TYR A 136 -14.12 -15.35 4.88
N ILE A 137 -13.86 -14.27 5.63
CA ILE A 137 -12.73 -14.21 6.55
C ILE A 137 -12.87 -15.24 7.68
N VAL A 138 -14.06 -15.39 8.27
CA VAL A 138 -14.32 -16.41 9.30
C VAL A 138 -14.05 -17.81 8.75
N THR A 139 -14.50 -18.11 7.53
CA THR A 139 -14.27 -19.41 6.89
C THR A 139 -12.80 -19.66 6.63
N ALA A 140 -12.08 -18.65 6.13
CA ALA A 140 -10.64 -18.74 5.88
C ALA A 140 -9.85 -19.03 7.16
N LEU A 141 -10.17 -18.35 8.26
CA LEU A 141 -9.51 -18.51 9.55
C LEU A 141 -9.78 -19.86 10.23
N ARG A 142 -10.88 -20.54 9.88
CA ARG A 142 -11.16 -21.91 10.36
C ARG A 142 -10.17 -22.93 9.79
N ASP A 143 -9.68 -22.74 8.56
CA ASP A 143 -8.63 -23.59 7.98
C ASP A 143 -7.23 -23.14 8.39
N THR A 144 -6.95 -23.30 9.69
CA THR A 144 -5.66 -22.92 10.31
C THR A 144 -4.45 -23.56 9.62
N ARG A 145 -4.61 -24.76 9.04
CA ARG A 145 -3.54 -25.43 8.30
C ARG A 145 -3.18 -24.65 7.04
N THR A 146 -4.18 -24.21 6.29
CA THR A 146 -3.96 -23.37 5.10
C THR A 146 -3.42 -22.00 5.48
N THR A 147 -3.99 -21.32 6.49
CA THR A 147 -3.47 -20.02 6.96
C THR A 147 -1.98 -20.10 7.34
N ARG A 148 -1.56 -21.14 8.08
CA ARG A 148 -0.14 -21.31 8.46
C ARG A 148 0.81 -21.56 7.28
N ARG A 149 0.31 -22.08 6.15
CA ARG A 149 1.10 -22.24 4.92
C ARG A 149 1.41 -20.90 4.25
N PHE A 150 0.52 -19.92 4.39
CA PHE A 150 0.60 -18.63 3.72
C PHE A 150 1.16 -17.49 4.58
N TYR A 151 1.17 -17.61 5.90
CA TYR A 151 1.61 -16.54 6.80
C TYR A 151 2.75 -16.96 7.71
N ASP A 152 3.68 -16.02 7.95
CA ASP A 152 4.76 -16.17 8.93
C ASP A 152 4.27 -15.97 10.36
N ASP A 153 5.02 -16.49 11.32
CA ASP A 153 4.71 -16.30 12.73
C ASP A 153 4.61 -14.82 13.10
N GLY A 154 3.64 -14.52 13.97
CA GLY A 154 3.28 -13.17 14.37
C GLY A 154 2.39 -12.40 13.36
N ALA A 155 1.92 -13.03 12.27
CA ALA A 155 0.91 -12.44 11.38
C ALA A 155 -0.43 -12.20 12.08
N ILE A 156 -1.17 -11.15 11.69
CA ILE A 156 -2.50 -10.85 12.28
C ILE A 156 -3.45 -12.04 12.16
N LEU A 157 -3.48 -12.71 11.01
CA LEU A 157 -4.39 -13.84 10.75
C LEU A 157 -4.04 -15.13 11.52
N LEU A 158 -2.89 -15.19 12.19
CA LEU A 158 -2.46 -16.35 13.00
C LEU A 158 -2.62 -16.12 14.51
N ARG A 159 -3.19 -14.99 14.92
CA ARG A 159 -3.26 -14.58 16.33
C ARG A 159 -4.71 -14.34 16.76
N GLU A 160 -4.94 -14.27 18.07
CA GLU A 160 -6.27 -14.03 18.66
C GLU A 160 -6.91 -12.73 18.17
N GLU A 161 -6.08 -11.74 17.81
CA GLU A 161 -6.52 -10.50 17.19
C GLU A 161 -7.37 -10.69 15.92
N SER A 162 -7.27 -11.83 15.23
CA SER A 162 -8.09 -12.13 14.04
C SER A 162 -9.58 -12.22 14.37
N SER A 163 -9.94 -12.59 15.60
CA SER A 163 -11.35 -12.62 16.05
C SER A 163 -11.94 -11.21 16.15
N VAL A 164 -11.14 -10.24 16.63
CA VAL A 164 -11.49 -8.82 16.68
C VAL A 164 -11.71 -8.29 15.26
N LEU A 165 -10.83 -8.65 14.31
CA LEU A 165 -11.01 -8.33 12.89
C LEU A 165 -12.35 -8.83 12.37
N THR A 166 -12.68 -10.10 12.58
CA THR A 166 -13.96 -10.65 12.11
C THR A 166 -15.16 -9.94 12.73
N GLY A 167 -15.09 -9.59 14.03
CA GLY A 167 -16.15 -8.83 14.70
C GLY A 167 -16.36 -7.44 14.11
N MET A 168 -15.28 -6.74 13.75
CA MET A 168 -15.37 -5.44 13.09
C MET A 168 -16.02 -5.55 11.71
N LEU A 169 -15.69 -6.59 10.93
CA LEU A 169 -16.19 -6.76 9.57
C LEU A 169 -17.69 -7.14 9.51
N ILE A 170 -18.29 -7.63 10.59
CA ILE A 170 -19.72 -7.99 10.61
C ILE A 170 -20.60 -6.75 10.35
N GLY A 171 -20.26 -5.59 10.94
CA GLY A 171 -21.07 -4.38 10.78
C GLY A 171 -21.21 -3.93 9.32
N LEU A 172 -20.22 -4.22 8.48
CA LEU A 172 -20.21 -3.82 7.07
C LEU A 172 -21.32 -4.47 6.24
N SER A 173 -21.95 -5.56 6.71
CA SER A 173 -23.09 -6.17 6.01
C SER A 173 -24.35 -5.29 6.03
N ALA A 174 -24.41 -4.29 6.91
CA ALA A 174 -25.51 -3.33 6.96
C ALA A 174 -25.41 -2.26 5.87
N ILE A 175 -24.23 -2.09 5.26
CA ILE A 175 -23.96 -1.05 4.26
C ILE A 175 -24.28 -1.59 2.87
N ASP A 176 -24.91 -0.76 2.04
CA ASP A 176 -25.06 -1.02 0.62
C ASP A 176 -23.84 -0.48 -0.14
N PHE A 177 -23.17 -1.36 -0.89
CA PHE A 177 -22.01 -1.03 -1.70
C PHE A 177 -22.33 -1.19 -3.19
N SER A 178 -21.82 -0.30 -4.02
CA SER A 178 -21.99 -0.33 -5.48
C SER A 178 -20.66 -0.02 -6.16
N PHE A 179 -19.92 -1.06 -6.58
CA PHE A 179 -18.59 -0.91 -7.16
C PHE A 179 -18.56 -1.20 -8.64
N CYS A 180 -17.68 -0.48 -9.35
CA CYS A 180 -17.41 -0.70 -10.75
C CYS A 180 -16.12 -1.50 -10.88
N LEU A 181 -16.22 -2.77 -11.32
CA LEU A 181 -15.05 -3.63 -11.54
C LEU A 181 -14.23 -3.27 -12.81
N LYS A 182 -14.44 -2.07 -13.34
CA LYS A 182 -13.77 -1.51 -14.51
C LYS A 182 -13.15 -0.18 -14.08
N GLY A 183 -11.85 -0.16 -13.78
CA GLY A 183 -11.16 1.07 -13.35
C GLY A 183 -9.75 0.85 -12.82
N GLU A 184 -8.99 1.93 -12.68
CA GLU A 184 -7.59 1.91 -12.24
C GLU A 184 -7.42 1.39 -10.81
N GLY A 185 -8.42 1.57 -9.93
CA GLY A 185 -8.37 1.13 -8.53
C GLY A 185 -8.22 -0.38 -8.33
N ILE A 186 -8.39 -1.18 -9.40
CA ILE A 186 -8.33 -2.65 -9.37
C ILE A 186 -7.09 -3.18 -10.09
N ASP A 187 -6.36 -2.39 -10.87
CA ASP A 187 -5.31 -2.91 -11.78
C ASP A 187 -4.08 -3.52 -11.07
N GLY A 188 -3.95 -3.29 -9.75
CA GLY A 188 -2.90 -3.84 -8.92
C GLY A 188 -1.50 -3.28 -9.20
N LYS A 189 -1.39 -2.22 -10.02
CA LYS A 189 -0.11 -1.55 -10.33
C LYS A 189 0.35 -0.68 -9.18
N THR A 190 -0.57 0.02 -8.53
CA THR A 190 -0.28 0.88 -7.38
C THR A 190 -0.35 0.09 -6.07
N PRO A 191 0.62 0.25 -5.15
CA PRO A 191 0.51 -0.34 -3.81
C PRO A 191 -0.63 0.33 -3.02
N ALA A 192 -1.27 -0.41 -2.12
CA ALA A 192 -2.24 0.18 -1.20
C ALA A 192 -1.53 1.15 -0.25
N VAL A 193 -2.05 2.38 -0.15
CA VAL A 193 -1.56 3.40 0.78
C VAL A 193 -2.67 3.71 1.77
N ILE A 194 -2.36 3.60 3.06
CA ILE A 194 -3.28 3.96 4.14
C ILE A 194 -3.10 5.44 4.44
N ASP A 195 -4.18 6.22 4.35
CA ASP A 195 -4.22 7.55 4.90
C ASP A 195 -4.54 7.48 6.40
N TYR A 196 -3.54 7.77 7.22
CA TYR A 196 -3.67 7.78 8.67
C TYR A 196 -4.28 9.09 9.18
N THR A 197 -4.32 10.15 8.37
CA THR A 197 -4.71 11.51 8.78
C THR A 197 -6.05 11.55 9.53
N PRO A 198 -7.12 10.85 9.09
CA PRO A 198 -8.41 10.85 9.80
C PRO A 198 -8.35 10.18 11.18
N TYR A 199 -7.37 9.31 11.42
CA TYR A 199 -7.25 8.49 12.63
C TYR A 199 -6.20 9.00 13.61
N LEU A 200 -5.44 10.02 13.24
CA LEU A 200 -4.50 10.68 14.14
C LEU A 200 -5.28 11.50 15.17
N LYS A 201 -5.85 10.81 16.16
CA LYS A 201 -6.37 11.41 17.39
C LYS A 201 -5.17 11.82 18.25
N PHE A 202 -4.81 13.09 18.20
CA PHE A 202 -3.80 13.65 19.08
C PHE A 202 -4.40 13.74 20.51
N THR A 203 -4.04 12.78 21.36
CA THR A 203 -4.42 12.62 22.78
C THR A 203 -5.93 12.64 23.09
N GLN A 204 -6.53 11.45 23.14
CA GLN A 204 -7.84 11.20 23.74
C GLN A 204 -7.73 11.24 25.28
N SER A 205 -8.17 12.34 25.89
CA SER A 205 -8.63 12.36 27.30
C SER A 205 -9.99 13.07 27.42
N TYR A 206 -10.80 13.04 26.37
CA TYR A 206 -12.08 13.74 26.32
C TYR A 206 -13.29 12.90 26.80
N ASP A 207 -13.14 11.58 26.96
CA ASP A 207 -14.27 10.70 27.32
C ASP A 207 -14.58 10.62 28.82
N TYR A 208 -14.06 11.53 29.68
CA TYR A 208 -14.35 11.49 31.12
C TYR A 208 -15.11 12.68 31.69
N LEU A 209 -15.43 13.74 30.93
CA LEU A 209 -15.94 14.98 31.55
C LEU A 209 -17.03 15.75 30.79
N SER A 210 -17.70 15.21 29.76
CA SER A 210 -18.56 16.09 28.95
C SER A 210 -19.83 15.50 28.30
N GLU A 211 -20.45 14.46 28.86
CA GLU A 211 -21.77 14.01 28.35
C GLU A 211 -22.93 14.04 29.35
N GLU A 212 -22.72 14.31 30.65
CA GLU A 212 -23.83 14.34 31.61
C GLU A 212 -24.55 15.69 31.77
N GLU A 213 -23.93 16.83 31.43
CA GLU A 213 -24.48 18.15 31.85
C GLU A 213 -25.28 18.90 30.75
N ASP A 214 -25.15 18.53 29.47
CA ASP A 214 -25.83 19.23 28.37
C ASP A 214 -27.27 18.73 28.10
N ARG A 215 -27.77 17.75 28.89
CA ARG A 215 -29.15 17.23 28.74
C ARG A 215 -30.19 17.86 29.68
N GLU A 216 -29.80 18.73 30.61
CA GLU A 216 -30.74 19.30 31.60
C GLU A 216 -31.24 20.73 31.29
N SER A 217 -30.80 21.36 30.20
CA SER A 217 -31.24 22.73 29.86
C SER A 217 -32.26 22.80 28.71
N VAL A 218 -33.26 21.91 28.71
CA VAL A 218 -34.46 22.06 27.86
C VAL A 218 -35.71 21.72 28.69
N GLY A 219 -36.19 22.69 29.47
CA GLY A 219 -37.35 22.48 30.35
C GLY A 219 -37.94 23.76 30.93
N GLY A 220 -38.06 24.84 30.14
CA GLY A 220 -38.80 26.03 30.53
C GLY A 220 -40.28 25.92 30.13
N SER A 221 -41.07 25.19 30.93
CA SER A 221 -42.51 25.06 30.76
C SER A 221 -43.25 26.34 31.18
N SER A 222 -44.22 26.74 30.36
CA SER A 222 -45.23 27.76 30.66
C SER A 222 -46.14 27.37 31.83
N SER A 223 -46.29 28.25 32.83
CA SER A 223 -47.59 28.55 33.46
C SER A 223 -47.44 29.66 34.50
N GLU A 224 -48.46 30.49 34.57
CA GLU A 224 -48.63 31.68 35.38
C GLU A 224 -48.96 31.37 36.85
N ASP A 225 -48.72 32.38 37.71
CA ASP A 225 -49.49 32.74 38.92
C ASP A 225 -48.82 32.62 40.33
N SER A 226 -48.79 33.79 41.00
CA SER A 226 -48.77 34.09 42.45
C SER A 226 -47.50 33.93 43.34
N SER A 227 -46.75 35.04 43.43
CA SER A 227 -46.34 35.85 44.63
C SER A 227 -45.66 35.25 45.89
N PRO A 228 -44.87 36.08 46.65
CA PRO A 228 -43.56 35.69 47.20
C PRO A 228 -43.41 35.80 48.75
N GLU A 229 -42.36 35.21 49.35
CA GLU A 229 -41.54 35.84 50.43
C GLU A 229 -40.40 34.95 51.00
N HIS A 230 -39.15 35.41 50.79
CA HIS A 230 -37.88 35.22 51.55
C HIS A 230 -37.25 33.81 51.76
N PRO A 231 -35.93 33.68 52.12
CA PRO A 231 -34.80 34.63 52.15
C PRO A 231 -33.50 34.14 51.46
N TYR A 232 -32.66 35.09 51.01
CA TYR A 232 -31.19 34.97 50.77
C TYR A 232 -30.63 33.60 50.29
N LEU A 233 -30.56 33.40 48.98
CA LEU A 233 -29.55 32.53 48.37
C LEU A 233 -28.48 33.45 47.74
N PRO A 234 -27.20 33.35 48.13
CA PRO A 234 -26.11 33.97 47.38
C PRO A 234 -26.26 33.55 45.91
N LEU A 235 -26.45 34.53 45.02
CA LEU A 235 -26.25 34.30 43.60
C LEU A 235 -24.82 33.76 43.47
N LEU A 236 -24.66 32.46 43.25
CA LEU A 236 -23.50 31.98 42.53
C LEU A 236 -23.60 32.65 41.17
N THR A 237 -22.82 33.70 41.00
CA THR A 237 -22.94 34.64 39.89
C THR A 237 -22.64 33.91 38.59
N ASP A 238 -23.29 34.36 37.51
CA ASP A 238 -23.00 33.99 36.12
C ASP A 238 -21.49 34.11 35.77
N GLU A 239 -20.70 34.80 36.60
CA GLU A 239 -19.24 34.83 36.53
C GLU A 239 -18.56 33.47 36.71
N GLU A 240 -18.97 32.61 37.65
CA GLU A 240 -18.32 31.29 37.84
C GLU A 240 -18.58 30.34 36.65
N SER A 241 -19.73 30.51 35.99
CA SER A 241 -20.10 29.85 34.74
C SER A 241 -19.21 30.32 33.58
N TRP A 242 -19.00 31.63 33.45
CA TRP A 242 -18.12 32.19 32.43
C TRP A 242 -16.64 31.86 32.66
N TYR A 243 -16.16 31.89 33.91
CA TYR A 243 -14.80 31.46 34.26
C TYR A 243 -14.58 29.98 33.91
N SER A 244 -15.55 29.12 34.18
CA SER A 244 -15.49 27.69 33.83
C SER A 244 -15.49 27.48 32.31
N LYS A 245 -16.35 28.20 31.57
CA LYS A 245 -16.36 28.20 30.10
C LYS A 245 -15.06 28.72 29.50
N TRP A 246 -14.52 29.80 30.06
CA TRP A 246 -13.23 30.37 29.66
C TRP A 246 -12.09 29.39 29.92
N ARG A 247 -12.03 28.75 31.09
CA ARG A 247 -11.03 27.71 31.39
C ARG A 247 -11.12 26.53 30.43
N LYS A 248 -12.34 26.07 30.11
CA LYS A 248 -12.56 25.03 29.09
C LYS A 248 -12.07 25.48 27.71
N MET A 249 -12.35 26.72 27.31
CA MET A 249 -11.89 27.29 26.03
C MET A 249 -10.37 27.47 25.97
N GLU A 250 -9.74 27.97 27.03
CA GLU A 250 -8.29 28.13 27.15
C GLU A 250 -7.57 26.79 27.06
N GLN A 251 -8.11 25.75 27.71
CA GLN A 251 -7.60 24.40 27.60
C GLN A 251 -7.74 23.84 26.17
N LYS A 252 -8.88 24.09 25.50
CA LYS A 252 -9.06 23.75 24.08
C LYS A 252 -8.02 24.45 23.20
N PHE A 253 -7.81 25.75 23.40
CA PHE A 253 -6.83 26.52 22.63
C PHE A 253 -5.41 25.99 22.80
N ARG A 254 -4.99 25.68 24.04
CA ARG A 254 -3.65 25.09 24.31
C ARG A 254 -3.45 23.75 23.61
N ILE A 255 -4.47 22.89 23.58
CA ILE A 255 -4.41 21.59 22.90
C ILE A 255 -4.30 21.80 21.39
N VAL A 256 -5.15 22.66 20.81
CA VAL A 256 -5.12 22.97 19.37
C VAL A 256 -3.78 23.59 18.98
N TYR A 257 -3.19 24.44 19.83
CA TYR A 257 -1.89 25.03 19.58
C TYR A 257 -0.76 23.98 19.58
N ALA A 258 -0.76 23.05 20.55
CA ALA A 258 0.19 21.95 20.58
C ALA A 258 0.02 21.01 19.37
N GLN A 259 -1.23 20.76 18.95
CA GLN A 259 -1.54 19.98 17.76
C GLN A 259 -1.01 20.65 16.49
N LYS A 260 -1.20 21.97 16.36
CA LYS A 260 -0.64 22.76 15.26
C LYS A 260 0.88 22.57 15.19
N GLY A 261 1.59 22.73 16.32
CA GLY A 261 3.04 22.56 16.36
C GLY A 261 3.50 21.15 15.97
N TYR A 262 2.77 20.11 16.38
CA TYR A 262 3.06 18.74 15.96
C TYR A 262 2.87 18.54 14.44
N LEU A 263 1.78 19.07 13.88
CA LEU A 263 1.53 18.98 12.44
C LEU A 263 2.58 19.73 11.63
N GLU A 264 3.00 20.91 12.08
CA GLU A 264 4.09 21.67 11.46
C GLU A 264 5.40 20.87 11.45
N GLU A 265 5.74 20.20 12.57
CA GLU A 265 6.94 19.36 12.64
C GLU A 265 6.82 18.09 11.78
N LEU A 266 5.62 17.50 11.70
CA LEU A 266 5.37 16.35 10.82
C LEU A 266 5.50 16.74 9.34
N VAL A 267 4.98 17.90 8.94
CA VAL A 267 5.16 18.46 7.59
C VAL A 267 6.64 18.68 7.32
N ARG A 268 7.36 19.31 8.25
CA ARG A 268 8.82 19.53 8.12
C ARG A 268 9.60 18.22 7.95
N LEU A 269 9.22 17.18 8.69
CA LEU A 269 9.82 15.84 8.56
C LEU A 269 9.52 15.23 7.18
N ARG A 270 8.27 15.34 6.70
CA ARG A 270 7.87 14.84 5.39
C ARG A 270 8.58 15.57 4.25
N GLU A 271 8.69 16.90 4.32
CA GLU A 271 9.45 17.71 3.37
C GLU A 271 10.93 17.30 3.35
N SER A 272 11.53 17.06 4.53
CA SER A 272 12.91 16.56 4.61
C SER A 272 13.07 15.17 4.00
N GLN A 273 12.12 14.26 4.23
CA GLN A 273 12.13 12.92 3.63
C GLN A 273 11.98 13.00 2.11
N LEU A 274 11.07 13.83 1.62
CA LEU A 274 10.85 14.07 0.20
C LEU A 274 12.14 14.58 -0.46
N LYS A 275 12.78 15.58 0.13
CA LYS A 275 14.06 16.12 -0.36
C LYS A 275 15.18 15.07 -0.41
N ASN A 276 15.26 14.20 0.59
CA ASN A 276 16.24 13.10 0.60
C ASN A 276 15.95 12.09 -0.51
N LEU A 277 14.69 11.71 -0.70
CA LEU A 277 14.26 10.79 -1.76
C LEU A 277 14.49 11.39 -3.16
N GLU A 278 14.22 12.69 -3.34
CA GLU A 278 14.53 13.40 -4.59
C GLU A 278 16.03 13.39 -4.91
N ALA A 279 16.88 13.62 -3.91
CA ALA A 279 18.33 13.58 -4.08
C ALA A 279 18.82 12.16 -4.43
N GLU A 280 18.28 11.13 -3.77
CA GLU A 280 18.61 9.74 -4.09
C GLU A 280 18.13 9.34 -5.49
N ASN A 281 16.92 9.73 -5.87
CA ASN A 281 16.35 9.46 -7.19
C ASN A 281 17.19 10.13 -8.29
N LYS A 282 17.62 11.38 -8.08
CA LYS A 282 18.55 12.07 -8.98
C LYS A 282 19.87 11.30 -9.12
N ARG A 283 20.43 10.81 -8.00
CA ARG A 283 21.67 10.01 -8.01
C ARG A 283 21.50 8.68 -8.76
N LEU A 284 20.38 7.99 -8.54
CA LEU A 284 20.08 6.73 -9.23
C LEU A 284 19.88 6.93 -10.73
N THR A 285 19.18 8.01 -11.11
CA THR A 285 18.98 8.38 -12.51
C THR A 285 20.33 8.65 -13.19
N GLN A 286 21.22 9.39 -12.54
CA GLN A 286 22.57 9.65 -13.05
C GLN A 286 23.38 8.35 -13.22
N ARG A 287 23.31 7.42 -12.26
CA ARG A 287 23.98 6.11 -12.40
C ARG A 287 23.42 5.28 -13.55
N LEU A 288 22.09 5.32 -13.75
CA LEU A 288 21.46 4.63 -14.88
C LEU A 288 21.93 5.20 -16.22
N THR A 289 22.06 6.53 -16.34
CA THR A 289 22.58 7.15 -17.56
C THR A 289 24.06 6.83 -17.79
N GLU A 290 24.89 6.92 -16.75
CA GLU A 290 26.32 6.56 -16.82
C GLU A 290 26.50 5.08 -17.23
N GLN A 291 25.72 4.17 -16.64
CA GLN A 291 25.77 2.74 -16.98
C GLN A 291 25.27 2.47 -18.41
N ALA A 292 24.26 3.22 -18.89
CA ALA A 292 23.79 3.10 -20.28
C ALA A 292 24.84 3.59 -21.28
N GLU A 293 25.53 4.69 -20.99
CA GLU A 293 26.64 5.20 -21.80
C GLU A 293 27.82 4.24 -21.83
N GLN A 294 28.20 3.70 -20.66
CA GLN A 294 29.25 2.70 -20.57
C GLN A 294 28.89 1.44 -21.36
N SER A 295 27.66 0.94 -21.24
CA SER A 295 27.20 -0.23 -22.00
C SER A 295 27.22 0.01 -23.51
N LEU A 296 26.86 1.23 -23.96
CA LEU A 296 26.94 1.61 -25.37
C LEU A 296 28.40 1.64 -25.85
N GLN A 297 29.31 2.17 -25.04
CA GLN A 297 30.73 2.22 -25.36
C GLN A 297 31.35 0.82 -25.43
N GLU A 298 31.05 -0.06 -24.46
CA GLU A 298 31.46 -1.46 -24.47
C GLU A 298 30.93 -2.18 -25.71
N LYS A 299 29.67 -1.93 -26.10
CA LYS A 299 29.10 -2.46 -27.35
C LYS A 299 29.92 -2.02 -28.57
N HIS A 300 30.25 -0.74 -28.69
CA HIS A 300 31.05 -0.25 -29.81
C HIS A 300 32.48 -0.81 -29.83
N GLN A 301 33.10 -1.01 -28.66
CA GLN A 301 34.42 -1.66 -28.56
C GLN A 301 34.34 -3.12 -29.04
N LEU A 302 33.32 -3.86 -28.62
CA LEU A 302 33.10 -5.24 -29.07
C LEU A 302 32.83 -5.31 -30.57
N GLU A 303 32.04 -4.39 -31.12
CA GLU A 303 31.84 -4.26 -32.58
C GLU A 303 33.18 -4.03 -33.30
N GLY A 304 34.06 -3.19 -32.77
CA GLY A 304 35.42 -2.97 -33.31
C GLY A 304 36.27 -4.23 -33.30
N VAL A 305 36.32 -4.95 -32.16
CA VAL A 305 37.05 -6.22 -32.05
C VAL A 305 36.51 -7.27 -33.03
N ILE A 306 35.19 -7.34 -33.23
CA ILE A 306 34.58 -8.23 -34.22
C ILE A 306 35.08 -7.91 -35.63
N LEU A 307 35.15 -6.63 -36.01
CA LEU A 307 35.65 -6.21 -37.32
C LEU A 307 37.14 -6.56 -37.52
N GLU A 308 37.98 -6.32 -36.51
CA GLU A 308 39.41 -6.70 -36.55
C GLU A 308 39.60 -8.22 -36.69
N LEU A 309 38.82 -9.02 -35.94
CA LEU A 309 38.85 -10.47 -36.03
C LEU A 309 38.37 -10.97 -37.41
N GLN A 310 37.36 -10.32 -38.00
CA GLN A 310 36.88 -10.63 -39.36
C GLN A 310 37.95 -10.33 -40.42
N GLU A 311 38.68 -9.22 -40.29
CA GLU A 311 39.80 -8.87 -41.18
C GLU A 311 40.93 -9.91 -41.10
N GLN A 312 41.34 -10.28 -39.89
CA GLN A 312 42.37 -11.31 -39.67
C GLN A 312 41.95 -12.66 -40.27
N LEU A 313 40.69 -13.06 -40.09
CA LEU A 313 40.17 -14.30 -40.67
C LEU A 313 40.16 -14.24 -42.20
N THR A 314 39.80 -13.10 -42.79
CA THR A 314 39.81 -12.89 -44.24
C THR A 314 41.22 -12.93 -44.82
N GLY A 315 42.21 -12.39 -44.10
CA GLY A 315 43.62 -12.46 -44.49
C GLY A 315 44.25 -13.86 -44.40
N LEU A 316 43.66 -14.75 -43.57
CA LEU A 316 44.09 -16.14 -43.42
C LEU A 316 43.42 -17.10 -44.39
N LEU A 317 42.32 -16.69 -45.04
CA LEU A 317 41.68 -17.47 -46.10
C LEU A 317 42.50 -17.32 -47.39
N PRO A 318 42.99 -18.41 -48.00
CA PRO A 318 43.71 -18.32 -49.27
C PRO A 318 42.83 -17.69 -50.34
N SER A 319 43.35 -16.66 -51.02
CA SER A 319 42.79 -16.12 -52.26
C SER A 319 42.39 -17.26 -53.21
N GLU A 320 41.10 -17.38 -53.51
CA GLU A 320 40.52 -18.32 -54.50
C GLU A 320 40.92 -17.93 -55.94
N ASN A 321 42.23 -17.82 -56.21
CA ASN A 321 42.79 -17.68 -57.57
C ASN A 321 44.02 -18.57 -57.77
N ALA A 322 43.99 -19.80 -57.22
CA ALA A 322 44.92 -20.86 -57.59
C ALA A 322 44.13 -22.04 -58.20
N PRO A 323 44.57 -22.60 -59.34
CA PRO A 323 43.79 -23.58 -60.08
C PRO A 323 43.62 -24.88 -59.28
N ILE A 324 42.37 -25.28 -59.10
CA ILE A 324 41.92 -26.50 -58.43
C ILE A 324 42.56 -27.72 -59.10
N LYS A 325 43.53 -28.36 -58.42
CA LYS A 325 43.91 -29.76 -58.68
C LYS A 325 43.22 -30.65 -57.65
N GLN A 326 42.26 -31.41 -58.16
CA GLN A 326 41.65 -32.63 -57.64
C GLN A 326 42.37 -33.25 -56.44
N PHE A 327 41.67 -33.36 -55.31
CA PHE A 327 41.82 -34.48 -54.40
C PHE A 327 40.46 -34.95 -53.90
N ASN A 328 40.25 -36.25 -54.02
CA ASN A 328 38.98 -36.96 -53.97
C ASN A 328 38.45 -37.18 -52.55
N SER A 329 37.12 -37.07 -52.42
CA SER A 329 36.18 -37.87 -51.61
C SER A 329 36.69 -38.61 -50.36
N SER A 330 36.23 -38.19 -49.18
CA SER A 330 35.42 -39.03 -48.29
C SER A 330 34.71 -38.20 -47.22
N ILE A 331 33.48 -38.60 -46.97
CA ILE A 331 32.40 -37.94 -46.22
C ILE A 331 32.59 -38.06 -44.70
N GLY A 332 32.28 -36.99 -43.95
CA GLY A 332 31.72 -37.12 -42.60
C GLY A 332 32.21 -36.13 -41.54
N ALA A 333 31.70 -34.88 -41.52
CA ALA A 333 31.68 -34.04 -40.31
C ALA A 333 30.39 -33.19 -40.29
N PRO A 334 29.66 -33.11 -39.15
CA PRO A 334 28.39 -32.40 -39.10
C PRO A 334 28.60 -30.89 -38.96
N LEU A 335 27.90 -30.13 -39.81
CA LEU A 335 27.72 -28.69 -39.70
C LEU A 335 27.03 -28.33 -38.38
N VAL A 336 27.79 -27.85 -37.41
CA VAL A 336 27.30 -26.98 -36.33
C VAL A 336 27.96 -25.64 -36.55
N ASN A 337 27.16 -24.64 -36.91
CA ASN A 337 27.32 -23.20 -36.63
C ASN A 337 26.28 -22.43 -37.48
N GLN A 338 25.00 -22.53 -37.12
CA GLN A 338 24.02 -21.52 -37.51
C GLN A 338 24.08 -20.39 -36.48
N TRP A 339 24.85 -19.35 -36.78
CA TRP A 339 24.66 -18.04 -36.16
C TRP A 339 23.53 -17.32 -36.92
N PRO A 340 22.51 -16.76 -36.26
CA PRO A 340 21.49 -15.98 -36.94
C PRO A 340 22.10 -14.67 -37.46
N SER A 341 22.04 -14.47 -38.78
CA SER A 341 22.47 -13.25 -39.46
C SER A 341 21.65 -12.05 -38.99
N LEU A 342 22.31 -11.06 -38.38
CA LEU A 342 21.76 -9.73 -38.10
C LEU A 342 21.69 -8.94 -39.42
N GLY A 343 20.51 -8.89 -40.02
CA GLY A 343 20.27 -8.10 -41.22
C GLY A 343 18.78 -8.00 -41.55
N THR A 344 18.09 -7.05 -40.91
CA THR A 344 17.10 -6.11 -41.48
C THR A 344 16.27 -5.51 -40.35
N LEU A 345 16.74 -4.41 -39.76
CA LEU A 345 15.84 -3.53 -39.01
C LEU A 345 16.33 -2.08 -39.11
N ASN A 346 16.31 -1.55 -40.34
CA ASN A 346 16.20 -0.12 -40.54
C ASN A 346 15.65 0.17 -41.95
N ASP A 347 14.32 0.27 -42.03
CA ASP A 347 13.65 1.15 -43.00
C ASP A 347 12.19 1.32 -42.57
N ASN A 348 11.94 2.37 -41.78
CA ASN A 348 10.75 3.20 -41.89
C ASN A 348 10.91 4.44 -41.00
N LYS A 349 11.69 5.41 -41.48
CA LYS A 349 11.45 6.82 -41.17
C LYS A 349 10.31 7.29 -42.06
N THR A 350 9.18 7.69 -41.50
CA THR A 350 8.53 8.99 -41.73
C THR A 350 7.16 9.09 -41.05
N SER A 351 6.85 10.32 -40.61
CA SER A 351 5.52 10.85 -40.26
C SER A 351 4.99 10.61 -38.83
N VAL A 352 5.61 11.29 -37.86
CA VAL A 352 4.86 11.91 -36.75
C VAL A 352 4.20 13.18 -37.30
N LYS A 353 2.85 13.21 -37.30
CA LYS A 353 2.08 14.45 -37.49
C LYS A 353 1.86 15.13 -36.12
N PRO A 354 2.17 16.42 -35.97
CA PRO A 354 1.71 17.22 -34.84
C PRO A 354 0.36 17.85 -35.21
N SER A 355 -0.71 17.55 -34.46
CA SER A 355 -1.94 18.35 -34.53
C SER A 355 -1.80 19.55 -33.59
N LEU A 356 -1.51 20.71 -34.18
CA LEU A 356 -1.71 22.02 -33.57
C LEU A 356 -3.16 22.47 -33.73
N TYR A 357 -3.62 23.17 -32.69
CA TYR A 357 -4.83 23.98 -32.60
C TYR A 357 -5.22 24.77 -33.86
N ARG A 358 -6.54 24.89 -34.10
CA ARG A 358 -7.30 26.17 -34.17
C ARG A 358 -8.75 25.92 -34.64
N ARG A 359 -9.75 26.09 -33.75
CA ARG A 359 -10.64 27.27 -33.69
C ARG A 359 -11.56 27.17 -32.48
#